data_AF-B9G5T9-F1
#
_entry.id   AF-B9G5T9-F1
#
_cell.length_a   1.000
_cell.length_b   1.000
_cell.length_c   1.000
_cell.angle_alpha   90.00
_cell.angle_beta   90.00
_cell.angle_gamma   90.00
#
_symmetry.space_group_name_H-M   'P 1'
#
loop_
_entity.id
_entity.type
_entity.pdbx_description
1 polymer ?
#
loop_
_entity_poly.entity_id
_entity_poly.type
_entity_poly.pdbx_seq_one_letter_code
_entity_poly.pdbx_strand_id
1 'polypeptide(L)'
;MDAEVFRSLLHYMYTDSLPPEKGTTREEAAMAQNMIVAADRYSMETLKLMCEDRLRKHIGASSVATMLTFADRHHCHGLRAACTEFLSSPTNLKAAMATDGFGQLSCPTVLKELMAKALF
;
A
#
# COMPACT_ATOMS: atom_id res chain seq x y z
N MET A 1 -10.02 -4.20 -14.71
CA MET A 1 -9.26 -5.36 -14.19
C MET A 1 -8.56 -5.97 -15.39
N ASP A 2 -7.23 -5.93 -15.39
CA ASP A 2 -6.41 -6.41 -16.51
C ASP A 2 -6.30 -7.93 -16.54
N ALA A 3 -5.93 -8.49 -17.69
CA ALA A 3 -5.84 -9.94 -17.90
C ALA A 3 -4.83 -10.61 -16.93
N GLU A 4 -3.70 -9.97 -16.67
CA GLU A 4 -2.67 -10.49 -15.75
C GLU A 4 -3.12 -10.46 -14.28
N VAL A 5 -3.90 -9.43 -13.89
CA VAL A 5 -4.51 -9.33 -12.55
C VAL A 5 -5.53 -10.45 -12.37
N PHE A 6 -6.36 -10.69 -13.39
CA PHE A 6 -7.34 -11.77 -13.35
C PHE A 6 -6.70 -13.16 -13.33
N ARG A 7 -5.62 -13.38 -14.11
CA ARG A 7 -4.82 -14.61 -14.03
C ARG A 7 -4.23 -14.84 -12.63
N SER A 8 -3.71 -13.78 -12.01
CA SER A 8 -3.18 -13.83 -10.65
C SER A 8 -4.27 -14.16 -9.62
N LEU A 9 -5.48 -13.61 -9.81
CA LEU A 9 -6.64 -13.94 -8.98
C LEU A 9 -7.01 -15.42 -9.09
N LEU A 10 -7.09 -15.94 -10.31
CA LEU A 10 -7.39 -17.35 -10.55
C LEU A 10 -6.32 -18.27 -9.95
N HIS A 11 -5.04 -17.92 -10.09
CA HIS A 11 -3.98 -18.67 -9.43
C HIS A 11 -4.24 -18.79 -7.93
N TYR A 12 -4.47 -17.66 -7.25
CA TYR A 12 -4.79 -17.66 -5.83
C TYR A 12 -6.02 -18.51 -5.49
N MET A 13 -7.12 -18.38 -6.24
CA MET A 13 -8.34 -19.15 -5.99
C MET A 13 -8.12 -20.68 -6.05
N TYR A 14 -7.20 -21.15 -6.88
CA TYR A 14 -6.95 -22.58 -7.06
C TYR A 14 -5.80 -23.12 -6.20
N THR A 15 -4.87 -22.27 -5.75
CA THR A 15 -3.67 -22.70 -5.02
C THR A 15 -3.56 -22.13 -3.59
N ASP A 16 -4.47 -21.24 -3.20
CA ASP A 16 -4.43 -20.45 -1.97
C ASP A 16 -3.08 -19.74 -1.75
N SER A 17 -2.38 -19.42 -2.84
CA SER A 17 -1.07 -18.79 -2.81
C SER A 17 -0.96 -17.68 -3.86
N LEU A 18 -0.24 -16.62 -3.51
CA LEU A 18 0.02 -15.55 -4.45
C LEU A 18 1.04 -16.00 -5.51
N PRO A 19 0.87 -15.59 -6.79
CA PRO A 19 1.85 -15.93 -7.81
C PRO A 19 3.22 -15.37 -7.44
N PRO A 20 4.32 -16.01 -7.87
CA PRO A 20 5.67 -15.54 -7.60
C PRO A 20 5.84 -14.10 -8.08
N GLU A 21 6.62 -13.33 -7.31
CA GLU A 21 7.03 -11.97 -7.65
C GLU A 21 7.77 -12.01 -9.00
N LYS A 22 7.35 -11.17 -9.93
CA LYS A 22 7.88 -11.09 -11.30
C LYS A 22 7.96 -9.63 -11.71
N GLY A 23 9.01 -9.30 -12.46
CA GLY A 23 9.20 -7.97 -13.01
C GLY A 23 10.06 -7.09 -12.11
N THR A 24 9.88 -5.78 -12.23
CA THR A 24 10.56 -4.80 -11.37
C THR A 24 9.81 -4.62 -10.04
N THR A 25 10.50 -4.09 -9.03
CA THR A 25 9.89 -3.76 -7.72
C THR A 25 8.65 -2.87 -7.83
N ARG A 26 8.59 -2.02 -8.87
CA ARG A 26 7.43 -1.16 -9.15
C ARG A 26 6.26 -1.94 -9.75
N GLU A 27 6.54 -2.88 -10.64
CA GLU A 27 5.52 -3.75 -11.25
C GLU A 27 4.92 -4.69 -10.22
N GLU A 28 5.73 -5.21 -9.31
CA GLU A 28 5.30 -6.03 -8.17
C GLU A 28 4.33 -5.26 -7.26
N ALA A 29 4.71 -4.03 -6.87
CA ALA A 29 3.84 -3.17 -6.08
C ALA A 29 2.53 -2.83 -6.80
N ALA A 30 2.59 -2.54 -8.10
CA ALA A 30 1.40 -2.27 -8.92
C ALA A 30 0.48 -3.50 -9.01
N MET A 31 1.06 -4.69 -9.18
CA MET A 31 0.30 -5.95 -9.18
C MET A 31 -0.38 -6.18 -7.83
N ALA A 32 0.33 -5.99 -6.72
CA ALA A 32 -0.24 -6.15 -5.38
C ALA A 32 -1.38 -5.14 -5.10
N GLN A 33 -1.25 -3.89 -5.52
CA GLN A 33 -2.33 -2.90 -5.45
C GLN A 33 -3.56 -3.34 -6.25
N ASN A 34 -3.37 -3.78 -7.49
CA ASN A 34 -4.47 -4.27 -8.33
C ASN A 34 -5.12 -5.52 -7.74
N MET A 35 -4.35 -6.36 -7.05
CA MET A 35 -4.89 -7.52 -6.35
C MET A 35 -5.71 -7.15 -5.12
N ILE A 36 -5.36 -6.10 -4.38
CA ILE A 36 -6.21 -5.56 -3.31
C ILE A 36 -7.54 -5.04 -3.88
N VAL A 37 -7.51 -4.32 -5.00
CA VAL A 37 -8.74 -3.85 -5.67
C VAL A 37 -9.64 -5.04 -6.07
N ALA A 38 -9.03 -6.13 -6.55
CA ALA A 38 -9.76 -7.36 -6.85
C ALA A 38 -10.31 -8.02 -5.58
N ALA A 39 -9.49 -8.12 -4.53
CA ALA A 39 -9.86 -8.72 -3.26
C ALA A 39 -11.04 -7.99 -2.61
N ASP A 40 -11.05 -6.65 -2.62
CA ASP A 40 -12.18 -5.85 -2.14
C ASP A 40 -13.45 -6.14 -2.95
N ARG A 41 -13.33 -6.21 -4.28
CA ARG A 41 -14.45 -6.49 -5.18
C ARG A 41 -15.09 -7.85 -4.95
N TYR A 42 -14.29 -8.86 -4.62
CA TYR A 42 -14.75 -10.24 -4.43
C TYR A 42 -14.80 -10.66 -2.94
N SER A 43 -14.62 -9.72 -2.01
CA SER A 43 -14.62 -9.94 -0.56
C SER A 43 -13.64 -11.04 -0.09
N MET A 44 -12.42 -11.02 -0.64
CA MET A 44 -11.38 -12.01 -0.37
C MET A 44 -10.36 -11.48 0.66
N GLU A 45 -10.75 -11.46 1.93
CA GLU A 45 -9.96 -10.81 3.00
C GLU A 45 -8.55 -11.40 3.16
N THR A 46 -8.40 -12.72 3.09
CA THR A 46 -7.08 -13.38 3.21
C THR A 46 -6.13 -12.95 2.08
N LEU A 47 -6.62 -12.85 0.85
CA LEU A 47 -5.85 -12.37 -0.29
C LEU A 47 -5.38 -10.93 -0.06
N LYS A 48 -6.29 -10.08 0.41
CA LYS A 48 -6.00 -8.68 0.71
C LYS A 48 -4.86 -8.54 1.72
N LEU A 49 -4.92 -9.28 2.83
CA LEU A 49 -3.88 -9.28 3.86
C LEU A 49 -2.51 -9.71 3.30
N MET A 50 -2.47 -10.73 2.46
CA MET A 50 -1.20 -11.16 1.83
C MET A 50 -0.64 -10.11 0.86
N CYS A 51 -1.50 -9.42 0.11
CA CYS A 51 -1.07 -8.32 -0.75
C CYS A 51 -0.58 -7.11 0.05
N GLU A 52 -1.18 -6.83 1.22
CA GLU A 52 -0.69 -5.79 2.15
C GLU A 52 0.73 -6.10 2.63
N ASP A 53 1.02 -7.35 2.99
CA ASP A 53 2.36 -7.77 3.43
C ASP A 53 3.40 -7.60 2.32
N ARG A 54 3.04 -7.93 1.07
CA ARG A 54 3.89 -7.63 -0.09
C ARG A 54 4.15 -6.14 -0.23
N LEU A 55 3.10 -5.32 -0.17
CA LEU A 55 3.23 -3.87 -0.29
C LEU A 55 4.10 -3.26 0.81
N ARG A 56 4.09 -3.81 2.02
CA ARG A 56 4.92 -3.32 3.13
C ARG A 56 6.41 -3.24 2.78
N LYS A 57 6.91 -4.17 1.95
CA LYS A 57 8.32 -4.20 1.49
C LYS A 57 8.69 -3.06 0.54
N HIS A 58 7.70 -2.39 -0.04
CA HIS A 58 7.87 -1.31 -1.02
C HIS A 58 7.62 0.09 -0.43
N ILE A 59 7.44 0.20 0.89
CA ILE A 59 7.33 1.48 1.58
C ILE A 59 8.68 2.19 1.56
N GLY A 60 8.70 3.39 1.00
CA GLY A 60 9.85 4.28 0.96
C GLY A 60 9.43 5.74 0.97
N ALA A 61 10.39 6.66 1.08
CA ALA A 61 10.10 8.08 1.21
C ALA A 61 9.24 8.64 0.06
N SER A 62 9.46 8.18 -1.18
CA SER A 62 8.69 8.62 -2.35
C SER A 62 7.37 7.87 -2.56
N SER A 63 7.18 6.71 -1.95
CA SER A 63 5.97 5.87 -2.11
C SER A 63 5.02 5.95 -0.92
N VAL A 64 5.49 6.30 0.28
CA VAL A 64 4.70 6.22 1.51
C VAL A 64 3.43 7.07 1.47
N ALA A 65 3.46 8.24 0.83
CA ALA A 65 2.28 9.10 0.72
C ALA A 65 1.19 8.48 -0.15
N THR A 66 1.57 7.91 -1.30
CA THR A 66 0.63 7.25 -2.22
C THR A 66 0.12 5.93 -1.64
N MET A 67 0.99 5.17 -0.97
CA MET A 67 0.62 3.93 -0.29
C MET A 67 -0.31 4.16 0.91
N LEU A 68 -0.09 5.22 1.69
CA LEU A 68 -0.97 5.58 2.80
C LEU A 68 -2.36 5.98 2.31
N THR A 69 -2.43 6.81 1.26
CA THR A 69 -3.69 7.18 0.61
C THR A 69 -4.42 5.95 0.04
N PHE A 70 -3.67 5.05 -0.59
CA PHE A 70 -4.20 3.79 -1.11
C PHE A 70 -4.75 2.92 0.03
N ALA A 71 -4.01 2.79 1.13
CA ALA A 71 -4.41 1.98 2.27
C ALA A 71 -5.70 2.49 2.92
N ASP A 72 -5.86 3.81 3.07
CA ASP A 72 -7.09 4.39 3.61
C ASP A 72 -8.29 4.15 2.67
N ARG A 73 -8.11 4.35 1.36
CA ARG A 73 -9.17 4.14 0.36
C ARG A 73 -9.68 2.70 0.34
N HIS A 74 -8.77 1.74 0.51
CA HIS A 74 -9.06 0.32 0.45
C HIS A 74 -9.23 -0.32 1.84
N HIS A 75 -9.27 0.46 2.93
CA HIS A 75 -9.37 -0.06 4.29
C HIS A 75 -8.30 -1.14 4.63
N CYS A 76 -7.08 -0.95 4.12
CA CYS A 76 -5.93 -1.82 4.38
C CYS A 76 -5.25 -1.41 5.70
N HIS A 77 -5.76 -1.93 6.81
CA HIS A 77 -5.31 -1.52 8.14
C HIS A 77 -3.84 -1.85 8.42
N GLY A 78 -3.36 -3.01 7.94
CA GLY A 78 -1.97 -3.42 8.13
C GLY A 78 -1.00 -2.54 7.36
N LEU A 79 -1.32 -2.26 6.09
CA LEU A 79 -0.52 -1.36 5.26
C LEU A 79 -0.53 0.08 5.79
N ARG A 80 -1.68 0.56 6.25
CA ARG A 80 -1.80 1.89 6.89
C ARG A 80 -0.89 1.99 8.11
N ALA A 81 -0.96 0.99 9.00
CA ALA A 81 -0.12 0.96 10.20
C ALA A 81 1.36 1.00 9.84
N ALA A 82 1.81 0.19 8.88
CA ALA A 82 3.20 0.18 8.41
C ALA A 82 3.65 1.52 7.81
N CYS A 83 2.78 2.19 7.03
CA CYS A 83 3.07 3.52 6.50
C CYS A 83 3.22 4.55 7.63
N THR A 84 2.35 4.51 8.64
CA THR A 84 2.44 5.41 9.79
C THR A 84 3.67 5.13 10.66
N GLU A 85 4.06 3.87 10.81
CA GLU A 85 5.29 3.46 11.51
C GLU A 85 6.51 4.00 10.78
N PHE A 86 6.58 3.85 9.45
CA PHE A 86 7.67 4.40 8.64
C PHE A 86 7.81 5.92 8.81
N LEU A 87 6.69 6.65 8.85
CA LEU A 87 6.64 8.09 9.04
C LEU A 87 6.85 8.55 10.49
N SER A 88 6.90 7.63 11.44
CA SER A 88 7.15 7.98 12.85
C SER A 88 8.62 8.39 13.08
N SER A 89 9.52 8.05 12.17
CA SER A 89 10.90 8.55 12.18
C SER A 89 10.96 9.97 11.58
N PRO A 90 11.50 10.97 12.31
CA PRO A 90 11.62 12.34 11.81
C PRO A 90 12.42 12.45 10.49
N THR A 91 13.44 11.61 10.32
CA THR A 91 14.25 11.54 9.09
C THR A 91 13.41 11.08 7.90
N ASN A 92 12.63 10.02 8.08
CA ASN A 92 11.77 9.48 7.03
C ASN A 92 10.62 10.45 6.71
N LEU A 93 10.03 11.08 7.74
CA LEU A 93 9.00 12.09 7.56
C LEU A 93 9.53 13.27 6.74
N LYS A 94 10.69 13.82 7.10
CA LYS A 94 11.32 14.91 6.35
C LYS A 94 11.62 14.52 4.90
N ALA A 95 12.13 13.31 4.69
CA ALA A 95 12.40 12.78 3.36
C ALA A 95 11.11 12.63 2.54
N ALA A 96 10.03 12.14 3.15
CA ALA A 96 8.72 12.01 2.50
C ALA A 96 8.12 13.38 2.16
N MET A 97 8.18 14.35 3.08
CA MET A 97 7.71 15.72 2.86
C MET A 97 8.45 16.45 1.73
N ALA A 98 9.70 16.07 1.46
CA ALA A 98 10.47 16.62 0.33
C ALA A 98 10.07 16.03 -1.02
N THR A 99 9.19 15.02 -1.05
CA THR A 99 8.69 14.43 -2.30
C THR A 99 7.37 15.07 -2.71
N ASP A 100 7.16 15.22 -4.02
CA ASP A 100 5.95 15.82 -4.59
C ASP A 100 4.67 15.08 -4.17
N GLY A 101 4.77 13.77 -3.93
CA GLY A 101 3.63 12.92 -3.55
C GLY A 101 3.05 13.23 -2.17
N PHE A 102 3.83 13.82 -1.26
CA PHE A 102 3.36 14.12 0.11
C PHE A 102 2.47 15.36 0.16
N GLY A 103 2.71 16.35 -0.71
CA GLY A 103 1.82 17.52 -0.84
C GLY A 103 0.44 17.17 -1.39
N GLN A 104 0.32 16.05 -2.10
CA GLN A 104 -0.92 15.53 -2.69
C GLN A 104 -1.65 14.52 -1.82
N LEU A 105 -1.30 14.40 -0.54
CA LEU A 105 -2.04 13.57 0.41
C LEU A 105 -3.53 13.97 0.39
N SER A 106 -4.36 13.09 -0.17
CA SER A 106 -5.75 13.38 -0.48
C SER A 106 -6.64 13.51 0.78
N CYS A 107 -6.13 13.05 1.92
CA CYS A 107 -6.86 12.99 3.18
C CYS A 107 -6.30 14.02 4.21
N PRO A 108 -7.02 15.14 4.45
CA PRO A 108 -6.62 16.13 5.45
C PRO A 108 -6.52 15.58 6.87
N THR A 109 -7.25 14.51 7.18
CA THR A 109 -7.23 13.81 8.47
C THR A 109 -5.89 13.15 8.73
N VAL A 110 -5.33 12.46 7.74
CA VAL A 110 -4.02 11.81 7.83
C VAL A 110 -2.90 12.83 7.99
N LEU A 111 -2.97 13.93 7.24
CA LEU A 111 -2.02 15.03 7.38
C LEU A 111 -2.06 15.62 8.80
N LYS A 112 -3.25 15.81 9.37
CA LYS A 112 -3.42 16.27 10.77
C LYS A 112 -2.87 15.27 11.78
N GLU A 113 -3.13 13.98 11.62
CA GLU A 113 -2.58 12.93 12.49
C GLU A 113 -1.05 12.89 12.46
N LEU A 114 -0.45 13.02 11.27
CA LEU A 114 0.99 13.05 11.09
C LEU A 114 1.63 14.32 11.67
N MET A 115 1.03 15.49 11.46
CA MET A 115 1.49 16.74 12.04
C MET A 115 1.41 16.73 13.57
N ALA A 116 0.35 16.16 14.14
CA ALA A 116 0.24 15.99 15.58
C ALA A 116 1.37 15.12 16.15
N LYS A 117 1.76 14.05 15.44
CA LYS A 117 2.88 13.17 15.85
C LYS A 117 4.26 13.78 15.63
N ALA A 118 4.41 14.78 14.76
CA ALA A 118 5.68 15.44 14.49
C ALA A 118 6.00 16.61 15.44
N LEU A 119 5.03 17.06 16.23
CA LEU A 119 5.12 18.19 17.16
C LEU A 119 5.34 17.77 18.63
N PHE A 120 5.48 16.47 18.89
CA PHE A 120 5.82 15.88 20.19
C PHE A 120 6.91 14.81 20.02
#